data_AF-A0A0L0UNK7-F1
#
_entry.id   AF-A0A0L0UNK7-F1
#
_cell.length_a   1.000
_cell.length_b   1.000
_cell.length_c   1.000
_cell.angle_alpha   90.00
_cell.angle_beta   90.00
_cell.angle_gamma   90.00
#
_symmetry.space_group_name_H-M   'P 1'
#
loop_
_entity.id
_entity.type
_entity.pdbx_description
1 polymer ?
#
loop_
_entity_poly.entity_id
_entity_poly.type
_entity_poly.pdbx_seq_one_letter_code
_entity_poly.pdbx_strand_id
1 'polypeptide(L)'
;MQLTSIVRCSDAILEWQKDKRYGPARQHCITSNDLDLARDLIQVLQPFYEITLQVSTRGGARIAQVVVFIDQITSHLSTAISNKADGYPPALRNACRAGIQLTNKYYTLTDCSPIYRVAMILHPSFKDEYFKLAKWQPDWIDEAIRLAREMWENHYKSTPQRTTTKEPNARPKPAPTGVLAGLSGASEARAGQVLMDPLNVWLAGGLHLDDEGLPVNPLKWWISEGRRGNTYGGLLQISLDVLSCPATTVDVERSFSFGRVYLSNRRHRLNASSVTKGMTVAFYSKNDMIKPGMLRKWKQDQRKKGKEKALKE
;
A
#
# COMPACT_ATOMS: atom_id res chain seq x y z
N MET A 1 0.78 -16.81 15.19
CA MET A 1 2.22 -17.13 15.06
C MET A 1 2.48 -18.56 15.56
N GLN A 2 3.59 -19.21 15.19
CA GLN A 2 3.92 -20.56 15.68
C GLN A 2 4.10 -20.61 17.22
N LEU A 3 4.66 -19.56 17.82
CA LEU A 3 4.81 -19.44 19.28
C LEU A 3 3.47 -19.53 20.03
N THR A 4 2.39 -19.03 19.44
CA THR A 4 1.03 -19.15 20.00
C THR A 4 0.62 -20.61 20.21
N SER A 5 1.03 -21.51 19.30
CA SER A 5 0.75 -22.94 19.43
C SER A 5 1.54 -23.58 20.57
N ILE A 6 2.76 -23.11 20.85
CA ILE A 6 3.58 -23.60 21.98
C ILE A 6 2.88 -23.28 23.30
N VAL A 7 2.41 -22.04 23.47
CA VAL A 7 1.68 -21.63 24.67
C VAL A 7 0.35 -22.37 24.80
N ARG A 8 -0.39 -22.54 23.70
CA ARG A 8 -1.66 -23.29 23.72
C ARG A 8 -1.48 -24.76 24.09
N CYS A 9 -0.37 -25.37 23.67
CA CYS A 9 -0.10 -26.78 23.91
C CYS A 9 0.84 -27.00 25.11
N SER A 10 1.03 -26.01 26.00
CA SER A 10 2.02 -26.07 27.09
C SER A 10 1.88 -27.33 27.93
N ASP A 11 0.66 -27.67 28.33
CA ASP A 11 0.40 -28.77 29.26
C ASP A 11 0.71 -30.11 28.59
N ALA A 12 0.26 -30.28 27.34
CA ALA A 12 0.55 -31.45 26.53
C ALA A 12 2.05 -31.60 26.24
N ILE A 13 2.77 -30.50 26.02
CA ILE A 13 4.24 -30.50 25.83
C ILE A 13 4.93 -30.95 27.12
N LEU A 14 4.56 -30.39 28.27
CA LEU A 14 5.13 -30.75 29.57
C LEU A 14 4.82 -32.19 29.97
N GLU A 15 3.67 -32.72 29.58
CA GLU A 15 3.30 -34.12 29.78
C GLU A 15 4.09 -35.05 28.85
N TRP A 16 4.09 -34.77 27.54
CA TRP A 16 4.76 -35.60 26.53
C TRP A 16 6.27 -35.73 26.79
N GLN A 17 6.92 -34.67 27.29
CA GLN A 17 8.34 -34.71 27.61
C GLN A 17 8.71 -35.67 28.74
N LYS A 18 7.72 -36.14 29.53
CA LYS A 18 7.93 -37.15 30.58
C LYS A 18 7.88 -38.58 30.03
N ASP A 19 7.51 -38.78 28.76
CA ASP A 19 7.46 -40.09 28.13
C ASP A 19 8.85 -40.72 28.04
N LYS A 20 9.00 -41.93 28.61
CA LYS A 20 10.29 -42.61 28.72
C LYS A 20 10.80 -43.19 27.39
N ARG A 21 9.93 -43.32 26.38
CA ARG A 21 10.20 -44.03 25.12
C ARG A 21 10.41 -43.07 23.95
N TYR A 22 9.68 -41.96 23.95
CA TYR A 22 9.64 -40.99 22.87
C TYR A 22 9.92 -39.55 23.32
N GLY A 23 10.07 -39.30 24.63
CA GLY A 23 10.41 -37.98 25.16
C GLY A 23 11.85 -37.55 24.80
N PRO A 24 12.12 -36.24 24.77
CA PRO A 24 13.45 -35.72 24.51
C PRO A 24 14.39 -35.97 25.70
N ALA A 25 15.71 -35.93 25.45
CA ALA A 25 16.70 -35.95 26.51
C ALA A 25 16.53 -34.73 27.44
N ARG A 26 16.86 -34.88 28.74
CA ARG A 26 16.65 -33.84 29.77
C ARG A 26 17.19 -32.46 29.41
N GLN A 27 18.34 -32.40 28.72
CA GLN A 27 18.96 -31.15 28.28
C GLN A 27 18.15 -30.38 27.21
N HIS A 28 17.14 -31.02 26.62
CA HIS A 28 16.24 -30.44 25.61
C HIS A 28 14.80 -30.31 26.12
N CYS A 29 14.56 -30.56 27.41
CA CYS A 29 13.26 -30.32 28.02
C CYS A 29 12.96 -28.82 28.09
N ILE A 30 11.70 -28.47 27.85
CA ILE A 30 11.21 -27.10 27.93
C ILE A 30 10.76 -26.87 29.37
N THR A 31 11.22 -25.78 29.96
CA THR A 31 10.89 -25.38 31.33
C THR A 31 9.72 -24.40 31.37
N SER A 32 9.18 -24.13 32.57
CA SER A 32 8.18 -23.06 32.73
C SER A 32 8.72 -21.71 32.27
N ASN A 33 10.00 -21.42 32.55
CA ASN A 33 10.63 -20.16 32.15
C ASN A 33 10.69 -20.01 30.62
N ASP A 34 10.89 -21.10 29.88
CA ASP A 34 10.87 -21.08 28.42
C ASP A 34 9.46 -20.78 27.87
N LEU A 35 8.42 -21.29 28.55
CA LEU A 35 7.02 -21.01 28.20
C LEU A 35 6.64 -19.55 28.54
N ASP A 36 7.15 -19.01 29.64
CA ASP A 36 6.97 -17.60 30.01
C ASP A 36 7.67 -16.69 28.99
N LEU A 37 8.91 -17.00 28.62
CA LEU A 37 9.61 -16.28 27.55
C LEU A 37 8.86 -16.36 26.21
N ALA A 38 8.24 -17.51 25.89
CA ALA A 38 7.42 -17.63 24.69
C ALA A 38 6.19 -16.72 24.73
N ARG A 39 5.57 -16.51 25.90
CA ARG A 39 4.45 -15.55 26.07
C ARG A 39 4.93 -14.12 25.87
N ASP A 40 6.06 -13.75 26.46
CA ASP A 40 6.65 -12.42 26.29
C ASP A 40 6.99 -12.14 24.82
N LEU A 41 7.57 -13.12 24.13
CA LEU A 41 7.87 -13.03 22.70
C LEU A 41 6.61 -12.85 21.84
N ILE A 42 5.50 -13.51 22.18
CA ILE A 42 4.23 -13.31 21.48
C ILE A 42 3.79 -11.86 21.62
N GLN A 43 3.85 -11.28 22.83
CA GLN A 43 3.44 -9.90 23.06
C GLN A 43 4.29 -8.92 22.24
N VAL A 44 5.62 -9.07 22.26
CA VAL A 44 6.55 -8.20 21.52
C VAL A 44 6.38 -8.35 20.00
N LEU A 45 6.09 -9.55 19.50
CA LEU A 45 5.96 -9.81 18.07
C LEU A 45 4.54 -9.57 17.54
N GLN A 46 3.56 -9.34 18.41
CA GLN A 46 2.17 -9.18 18.02
C GLN A 46 1.97 -8.01 17.03
N PRO A 47 2.54 -6.80 17.25
CA PRO A 47 2.41 -5.71 16.28
C PRO A 47 3.03 -6.03 14.92
N PHE A 48 4.15 -6.77 14.89
CA PHE A 48 4.76 -7.22 13.64
C PHE A 48 3.82 -8.14 12.85
N TYR A 49 3.16 -9.06 13.55
CA TYR A 49 2.19 -9.97 12.94
C TYR A 49 0.99 -9.22 12.37
N GLU A 50 0.43 -8.28 13.13
CA GLU A 50 -0.71 -7.46 12.70
C GLU A 50 -0.37 -6.59 11.49
N ILE A 51 0.76 -5.89 11.53
CA ILE A 51 1.27 -5.10 10.40
C ILE A 51 1.51 -5.99 9.18
N THR A 52 2.12 -7.17 9.37
CA THR A 52 2.35 -8.12 8.27
C THR A 52 1.02 -8.55 7.64
N LEU A 53 -0.02 -8.78 8.43
CA LEU A 53 -1.36 -9.11 7.92
C LEU A 53 -1.96 -7.94 7.12
N GLN A 54 -1.80 -6.72 7.62
CA GLN A 54 -2.26 -5.51 6.93
C GLN A 54 -1.57 -5.31 5.58
N VAL A 55 -0.24 -5.41 5.55
CA VAL A 55 0.57 -5.29 4.33
C VAL A 55 0.30 -6.45 3.38
N SER A 56 -0.04 -7.62 3.91
CA SER A 56 -0.48 -8.77 3.14
C SER A 56 -1.94 -8.67 2.67
N THR A 57 -2.66 -7.59 2.92
CA THR A 57 -4.03 -7.45 2.41
C THR A 57 -4.00 -7.12 0.93
N ARG A 58 -4.74 -7.90 0.14
CA ARG A 58 -4.74 -7.80 -1.33
C ARG A 58 -5.22 -6.42 -1.80
N GLY A 59 -4.50 -5.82 -2.75
CA GLY A 59 -4.97 -4.61 -3.43
C GLY A 59 -5.06 -3.38 -2.51
N GLY A 60 -4.33 -3.39 -1.40
CA GLY A 60 -4.19 -2.23 -0.54
C GLY A 60 -3.07 -1.32 -1.05
N ALA A 61 -3.39 -0.04 -1.28
CA ALA A 61 -2.39 1.03 -1.33
C ALA A 61 -1.74 1.14 0.06
N ARG A 62 -0.56 0.56 0.22
CA ARG A 62 0.15 0.46 1.50
C ARG A 62 1.46 1.26 1.55
N ILE A 63 1.84 1.89 0.45
CA ILE A 63 3.13 2.57 0.31
C ILE A 63 3.28 3.75 1.29
N ALA A 64 2.21 4.54 1.47
CA ALA A 64 2.19 5.63 2.45
C ALA A 64 2.28 5.14 3.90
N GLN A 65 1.84 3.92 4.18
CA GLN A 65 1.83 3.33 5.52
C GLN A 65 3.16 2.70 5.91
N VAL A 66 4.12 2.51 4.98
CA VAL A 66 5.40 1.86 5.27
C VAL A 66 6.14 2.58 6.40
N VAL A 67 6.26 3.90 6.32
CA VAL A 67 6.92 4.73 7.35
C VAL A 67 6.15 4.62 8.67
N VAL A 68 4.82 4.70 8.62
CA VAL A 68 3.94 4.56 9.79
C VAL A 68 4.15 3.22 10.50
N PHE A 69 4.29 2.13 9.74
CA PHE A 69 4.54 0.81 10.29
C PHE A 69 5.91 0.71 10.95
N ILE A 70 6.95 1.32 10.35
CA ILE A 70 8.28 1.37 10.97
C ILE A 70 8.20 2.15 12.28
N ASP A 71 7.57 3.33 12.28
CA ASP A 71 7.39 4.17 13.49
C ASP A 71 6.66 3.42 14.61
N GLN A 72 5.57 2.72 14.28
CA GLN A 72 4.80 1.91 15.23
C GLN A 72 5.65 0.80 15.84
N ILE A 73 6.41 0.07 15.01
CA ILE A 73 7.29 -0.99 15.49
C ILE A 73 8.41 -0.41 16.36
N THR A 74 9.07 0.66 15.93
CA THR A 74 10.15 1.31 16.68
C THR A 74 9.67 1.83 18.02
N SER A 75 8.49 2.48 18.05
CA SER A 75 7.85 2.94 19.29
C SER A 75 7.53 1.77 20.23
N HIS A 76 6.93 0.70 19.69
CA HIS A 76 6.61 -0.50 20.48
C HIS A 76 7.84 -1.14 21.11
N LEU A 77 8.92 -1.35 20.33
CA LEU A 77 10.17 -1.90 20.84
C LEU A 77 10.82 -0.97 21.89
N SER A 78 10.75 0.34 21.68
CA SER A 78 11.29 1.33 22.62
C SER A 78 10.56 1.28 23.98
N THR A 79 9.24 1.13 23.94
CA THR A 79 8.41 0.90 25.13
C THR A 79 8.80 -0.40 25.83
N ALA A 80 8.95 -1.51 25.10
CA ALA A 80 9.35 -2.80 25.67
C ALA A 80 10.75 -2.78 26.34
N ILE A 81 11.65 -1.91 25.88
CA ILE A 81 12.98 -1.71 26.50
C ILE A 81 12.89 -0.87 27.79
N SER A 82 12.07 0.18 27.75
CA SER A 82 12.04 1.23 28.77
C SER A 82 11.09 0.93 29.92
N ASN A 83 9.98 0.24 29.64
CA ASN A 83 8.97 -0.09 30.63
C ASN A 83 9.45 -1.25 31.51
N LYS A 84 9.88 -0.92 32.73
CA LYS A 84 10.29 -1.94 33.71
C LYS A 84 9.11 -2.69 34.32
N ALA A 85 7.89 -2.15 34.23
CA ALA A 85 6.68 -2.75 34.80
C ALA A 85 6.25 -4.03 34.07
N ASP A 86 6.52 -4.12 32.76
CA ASP A 86 6.19 -5.31 31.95
C ASP A 86 7.06 -6.53 32.30
N GLY A 87 8.09 -6.37 33.13
CA GLY A 87 8.87 -7.50 33.65
C GLY A 87 9.74 -8.23 32.62
N TYR A 88 9.80 -7.78 31.36
CA TYR A 88 10.52 -8.50 30.30
C TYR A 88 11.98 -8.82 30.66
N PRO A 89 12.46 -10.04 30.36
CA PRO A 89 13.81 -10.46 30.72
C PRO A 89 14.88 -9.63 30.01
N PRO A 90 16.08 -9.45 30.61
CA PRO A 90 17.16 -8.65 30.03
C PRO A 90 17.55 -9.08 28.60
N ALA A 91 17.51 -10.40 28.33
CA ALA A 91 17.78 -10.95 27.01
C ALA A 91 16.78 -10.45 25.95
N LEU A 92 15.48 -10.40 26.29
CA LEU A 92 14.44 -9.92 25.38
C LEU A 92 14.57 -8.41 25.13
N ARG A 93 14.90 -7.63 26.16
CA ARG A 93 15.17 -6.18 25.99
C ARG A 93 16.38 -5.93 25.10
N ASN A 94 17.43 -6.75 25.23
CA ASN A 94 18.59 -6.70 24.32
C ASN A 94 18.21 -7.06 22.88
N ALA A 95 17.35 -8.07 22.69
CA ALA A 95 16.81 -8.39 21.36
C ALA A 95 15.99 -7.23 20.77
N CYS A 96 15.18 -6.55 21.59
CA CYS A 96 14.43 -5.36 21.16
C CYS A 96 15.36 -4.22 20.71
N ARG A 97 16.49 -4.01 21.39
CA ARG A 97 17.52 -3.03 20.95
C ARG A 97 18.08 -3.36 19.56
N ALA A 98 18.35 -4.64 19.29
CA ALA A 98 18.75 -5.09 17.96
C ALA A 98 17.62 -4.88 16.93
N GLY A 99 16.36 -5.10 17.34
CA GLY A 99 15.18 -4.78 16.54
C GLY A 99 15.11 -3.31 16.15
N ILE A 100 15.39 -2.37 17.08
CA ILE A 100 15.43 -0.93 16.78
C ILE A 100 16.55 -0.60 15.78
N GLN A 101 17.72 -1.21 15.90
CA GLN A 101 18.79 -1.02 14.91
C GLN A 101 18.34 -1.46 13.50
N LEU A 102 17.58 -2.56 13.43
CA LEU A 102 17.02 -3.04 12.17
C LEU A 102 15.96 -2.08 11.61
N THR A 103 15.04 -1.57 12.45
CA THR A 103 14.05 -0.58 12.00
C THR A 103 14.72 0.68 11.50
N ASN A 104 15.76 1.17 12.18
CA ASN A 104 16.51 2.36 11.76
C ASN A 104 17.17 2.15 10.40
N LYS A 105 17.77 0.97 10.16
CA LYS A 105 18.32 0.62 8.85
C LYS A 105 17.26 0.70 7.75
N TYR A 106 16.09 0.11 7.96
CA TYR A 106 15.01 0.14 6.96
C TYR A 106 14.40 1.53 6.79
N TYR A 107 14.33 2.32 7.86
CA TYR A 107 13.93 3.70 7.80
C TYR A 107 14.85 4.50 6.89
N THR A 108 16.17 4.37 7.05
CA THR A 108 17.16 4.99 6.14
C THR A 108 17.00 4.52 4.69
N LEU A 109 16.62 3.26 4.45
CA LEU A 109 16.36 2.78 3.08
C LEU A 109 15.12 3.41 2.44
N THR A 110 14.19 3.96 3.23
CA THR A 110 13.08 4.74 2.67
C THR A 110 13.56 6.03 2.01
N ASP A 111 14.72 6.55 2.40
CA ASP A 111 15.32 7.75 1.81
C ASP A 111 15.96 7.48 0.44
N CYS A 112 16.17 6.20 0.09
CA CYS A 112 16.67 5.82 -1.24
C CYS A 112 15.65 6.08 -2.37
N SER A 113 14.39 6.37 -2.04
CA SER A 113 13.37 6.75 -3.02
C SER A 113 12.42 7.79 -2.45
N PRO A 114 12.16 8.90 -3.16
CA PRO A 114 11.25 9.93 -2.70
C PRO A 114 9.80 9.42 -2.56
N ILE A 115 9.47 8.29 -3.20
CA ILE A 115 8.10 7.78 -3.30
C ILE A 115 7.44 7.55 -1.95
N TYR A 116 8.19 7.15 -0.91
CA TYR A 116 7.64 6.91 0.43
C TYR A 116 7.15 8.20 1.08
N ARG A 117 7.97 9.26 1.04
CA ARG A 117 7.64 10.58 1.60
C ARG A 117 6.55 11.27 0.78
N VAL A 118 6.64 11.19 -0.55
CA VAL A 118 5.62 11.74 -1.46
C VAL A 118 4.27 11.05 -1.24
N ALA A 119 4.23 9.73 -1.08
CA ALA A 119 3.01 9.00 -0.80
C ALA A 119 2.32 9.47 0.48
N MET A 120 3.09 9.77 1.54
CA MET A 120 2.54 10.29 2.79
C MET A 120 1.98 11.72 2.63
N ILE A 121 2.70 12.59 1.93
CA ILE A 121 2.23 13.95 1.61
C ILE A 121 0.91 13.93 0.84
N LEU A 122 0.76 13.02 -0.11
CA LEU A 122 -0.45 12.87 -0.93
C LEU A 122 -1.56 12.07 -0.24
N HIS A 123 -1.31 11.53 0.96
CA HIS A 123 -2.31 10.77 1.69
C HIS A 123 -3.29 11.72 2.41
N PRO A 124 -4.61 11.64 2.14
CA PRO A 124 -5.61 12.59 2.67
C PRO A 124 -5.67 12.67 4.20
N SER A 125 -5.36 11.57 4.89
CA SER A 125 -5.35 11.49 6.36
C SER A 125 -4.01 11.81 7.02
N PHE A 126 -2.93 11.95 6.25
CA PHE A 126 -1.59 12.18 6.82
C PHE A 126 -1.08 13.57 6.49
N LYS A 127 -0.86 13.85 5.20
CA LYS A 127 -0.23 15.09 4.70
C LYS A 127 1.06 15.39 5.46
N ASP A 128 1.38 16.67 5.63
CA ASP A 128 2.49 17.13 6.45
C ASP A 128 2.22 17.03 7.96
N GLU A 129 0.95 17.03 8.38
CA GLU A 129 0.53 16.91 9.78
C GLU A 129 1.04 15.62 10.45
N TYR A 130 1.08 14.49 9.72
CA TYR A 130 1.65 13.27 10.27
C TYR A 130 3.10 13.47 10.74
N PHE A 131 3.95 14.12 9.93
CA PHE A 131 5.35 14.30 10.28
C PHE A 131 5.52 15.22 11.49
N LYS A 132 4.67 16.24 11.62
CA LYS A 132 4.64 17.13 12.79
C LYS A 132 4.27 16.34 14.06
N LEU A 133 3.24 15.50 13.99
CA LEU A 133 2.83 14.65 15.10
C LEU A 133 3.88 13.59 15.45
N ALA A 134 4.56 13.04 14.45
CA ALA A 134 5.68 12.12 14.59
C ALA A 134 6.99 12.82 15.03
N LYS A 135 6.97 14.14 15.24
CA LYS A 135 8.09 14.97 15.71
C LYS A 135 9.32 14.87 14.80
N TRP A 136 9.10 14.81 13.49
CA TRP A 136 10.18 14.90 12.52
C TRP A 136 10.88 16.26 12.62
N GLN A 137 12.17 16.29 12.27
CA GLN A 137 12.90 17.55 12.17
C GLN A 137 12.27 18.42 11.08
N PRO A 138 12.14 19.75 11.29
CA PRO A 138 11.54 20.65 10.31
C PRO A 138 12.14 20.49 8.90
N ASP A 139 13.47 20.42 8.80
CA ASP A 139 14.19 20.23 7.54
C ASP A 139 13.76 18.95 6.79
N TRP A 140 13.39 17.88 7.50
CA TRP A 140 12.94 16.64 6.89
C TRP A 140 11.50 16.74 6.36
N ILE A 141 10.66 17.53 7.05
CA ILE A 141 9.29 17.82 6.61
C ILE A 141 9.36 18.68 5.34
N ASP A 142 10.19 19.72 5.37
CA ASP A 142 10.42 20.59 4.22
C ASP A 142 10.96 19.81 3.02
N GLU A 143 11.88 18.89 3.24
CA GLU A 143 12.39 18.00 2.20
C GLU A 143 11.29 17.08 1.63
N ALA A 144 10.41 16.52 2.46
CA ALA A 144 9.29 15.70 1.98
C ALA A 144 8.32 16.51 1.10
N ILE A 145 8.00 17.75 1.50
CA ILE A 145 7.17 18.68 0.73
C ILE A 145 7.88 19.06 -0.58
N ARG A 146 9.18 19.36 -0.52
CA ARG A 146 10.01 19.70 -1.68
C ARG A 146 10.03 18.57 -2.71
N LEU A 147 10.21 17.33 -2.27
CA LEU A 147 10.20 16.14 -3.15
C LEU A 147 8.83 15.94 -3.81
N ALA A 148 7.73 16.13 -3.08
CA ALA A 148 6.38 16.03 -3.63
C ALA A 148 6.12 17.13 -4.67
N ARG A 149 6.56 18.35 -4.38
CA ARG A 149 6.49 19.50 -5.30
C ARG A 149 7.28 19.24 -6.57
N GLU A 150 8.56 18.86 -6.45
CA GLU A 150 9.44 18.60 -7.58
C GLU A 150 8.86 17.50 -8.49
N MET A 151 8.36 16.41 -7.90
CA MET A 151 7.73 15.33 -8.67
C MET A 151 6.48 15.82 -9.41
N TRP A 152 5.62 16.61 -8.77
CA TRP A 152 4.44 17.19 -9.40
C TRP A 152 4.82 18.17 -10.52
N GLU A 153 5.74 19.11 -10.27
CA GLU A 153 6.16 20.13 -11.24
C GLU A 153 6.81 19.53 -12.49
N ASN A 154 7.65 18.51 -12.33
CA ASN A 154 8.40 17.91 -13.43
C ASN A 154 7.55 17.00 -14.33
N HIS A 155 6.51 16.35 -13.78
CA HIS A 155 5.82 15.27 -14.49
C HIS A 155 4.30 15.44 -14.63
N TYR A 156 3.66 16.27 -13.81
CA TYR A 156 2.18 16.31 -13.69
C TYR A 156 1.59 17.71 -13.80
N LYS A 157 2.38 18.76 -13.52
CA LYS A 157 1.99 20.14 -13.82
C LYS A 157 1.73 20.23 -15.31
N SER A 158 0.51 20.61 -15.68
CA SER A 158 0.13 20.73 -17.08
C SER A 158 1.07 21.72 -17.77
N THR A 159 2.01 21.21 -18.56
CA THR A 159 2.64 22.03 -19.59
C THR A 159 1.49 22.55 -20.44
N PRO A 160 1.33 23.88 -20.62
CA PRO A 160 0.30 24.38 -21.50
C PRO A 160 0.53 23.70 -22.84
N GLN A 161 -0.39 22.82 -23.21
CA GLN A 161 -0.40 22.18 -24.51
C GLN A 161 -0.33 23.35 -25.49
N ARG A 162 0.79 23.50 -26.21
CA ARG A 162 0.83 24.38 -27.38
C ARG A 162 -0.32 23.91 -28.24
N THR A 163 -1.44 24.61 -28.17
CA THR A 163 -2.50 24.50 -29.15
C THR A 163 -1.79 24.76 -30.46
N THR A 164 -1.54 23.69 -31.21
CA THR A 164 -1.27 23.81 -32.62
C THR A 164 -2.47 24.56 -33.15
N THR A 165 -2.23 25.82 -33.49
CA THR A 165 -3.19 26.75 -34.04
C THR A 165 -3.74 26.10 -35.30
N LYS A 166 -4.87 25.39 -35.17
CA LYS A 166 -5.79 25.25 -36.28
C LYS A 166 -6.58 26.54 -36.29
N GLU A 167 -6.40 27.29 -37.37
CA GLU A 167 -7.10 28.54 -37.64
C GLU A 167 -8.58 28.44 -37.25
N PRO A 168 -9.08 29.34 -36.40
CA PRO A 168 -10.50 29.41 -36.13
C PRO A 168 -11.17 30.19 -37.27
N ASN A 169 -11.76 29.47 -38.21
CA ASN A 169 -12.86 30.01 -39.01
C ASN A 169 -14.09 30.17 -38.10
N ALA A 170 -14.17 31.27 -37.36
CA ALA A 170 -15.34 31.64 -36.60
C ALA A 170 -15.58 33.15 -36.67
N ARG A 171 -16.77 33.50 -37.17
CA ARG A 171 -17.30 34.87 -37.28
C ARG A 171 -17.25 35.61 -35.92
N PRO A 172 -16.99 36.93 -35.92
CA PRO A 172 -16.91 37.70 -34.68
C PRO A 172 -18.27 37.77 -33.98
N LYS A 173 -18.35 37.27 -32.74
CA LYS A 173 -19.45 37.58 -31.80
C LYS A 173 -19.11 38.87 -31.05
N PRO A 174 -20.10 39.72 -30.74
CA PRO A 174 -19.85 40.99 -30.06
C PRO A 174 -19.34 40.77 -28.63
N ALA A 175 -18.32 41.53 -28.24
CA ALA A 175 -17.76 41.53 -26.90
C ALA A 175 -18.81 42.02 -25.87
N PRO A 176 -18.91 41.40 -24.68
CA PRO A 176 -19.76 41.92 -23.62
C PRO A 176 -19.20 43.28 -23.17
N THR A 177 -20.02 44.32 -23.21
CA THR A 177 -19.66 45.68 -22.76
C THR A 177 -20.32 45.95 -21.40
N GLY A 178 -19.60 46.57 -20.47
CA GLY A 178 -20.11 46.92 -19.13
C GLY A 178 -19.58 46.04 -18.01
N VAL A 179 -20.27 46.02 -16.86
CA VAL A 179 -19.85 45.37 -15.61
C VAL A 179 -19.42 43.90 -15.79
N LEU A 180 -19.96 43.18 -16.78
CA LEU A 180 -19.57 41.80 -17.12
C LEU A 180 -18.14 41.68 -17.68
N ALA A 181 -17.65 42.66 -18.44
CA ALA A 181 -16.24 42.72 -18.86
C ALA A 181 -15.32 43.03 -17.66
N GLY A 182 -15.80 43.88 -16.75
CA GLY A 182 -15.14 44.14 -15.47
C GLY A 182 -15.10 42.91 -14.56
N LEU A 183 -16.13 42.07 -14.59
CA LEU A 183 -16.18 40.79 -13.86
C LEU A 183 -15.29 39.71 -14.50
N SER A 184 -15.22 39.64 -15.84
CA SER A 184 -14.30 38.74 -16.54
C SER A 184 -12.85 39.16 -16.29
N GLY A 185 -12.54 40.46 -16.42
CA GLY A 185 -11.22 41.00 -16.11
C GLY A 185 -10.86 40.91 -14.62
N ALA A 186 -11.81 41.05 -13.70
CA ALA A 186 -11.59 40.84 -12.27
C ALA A 186 -11.45 39.35 -11.90
N SER A 187 -12.14 38.45 -12.62
CA SER A 187 -11.97 37.00 -12.49
C SER A 187 -10.61 36.55 -13.01
N GLU A 188 -10.16 37.10 -14.14
CA GLU A 188 -8.84 36.87 -14.72
C GLU A 188 -7.72 37.50 -13.86
N ALA A 189 -7.93 38.69 -13.32
CA ALA A 189 -6.99 39.33 -12.39
C ALA A 189 -6.92 38.60 -11.03
N ARG A 190 -8.04 38.06 -10.53
CA ARG A 190 -8.05 37.17 -9.34
C ARG A 190 -7.41 35.81 -9.63
N ALA A 191 -7.64 35.24 -10.82
CA ALA A 191 -6.97 34.02 -11.26
C ALA A 191 -5.46 34.23 -11.45
N GLY A 192 -5.03 35.44 -11.81
CA GLY A 192 -3.63 35.83 -11.92
C GLY A 192 -2.95 36.21 -10.59
N GLN A 193 -3.70 36.67 -9.58
CA GLN A 193 -3.13 37.15 -8.31
C GLN A 193 -3.15 36.13 -7.17
N VAL A 194 -3.82 34.98 -7.30
CA VAL A 194 -3.74 33.88 -6.34
C VAL A 194 -3.64 32.55 -7.09
N LEU A 195 -2.52 32.33 -7.77
CA LEU A 195 -2.00 30.97 -7.95
C LEU A 195 -1.50 30.51 -6.57
N MET A 196 -2.42 30.23 -5.64
CA MET A 196 -2.05 29.37 -4.52
C MET A 196 -1.66 28.06 -5.17
N ASP A 197 -0.38 27.77 -5.10
CA ASP A 197 0.21 26.52 -5.53
C ASP A 197 -0.69 25.35 -5.08
N PRO A 198 -1.12 24.45 -6.00
CA PRO A 198 -2.06 23.39 -5.68
C PRO A 198 -1.61 22.52 -4.50
N LEU A 199 -0.30 22.30 -4.35
CA LEU A 199 0.25 21.56 -3.23
C LEU A 199 0.08 22.31 -1.90
N ASN A 200 0.31 23.62 -1.86
CA ASN A 200 0.04 24.44 -0.68
C ASN A 200 -1.45 24.47 -0.32
N VAL A 201 -2.36 24.55 -1.30
CA VAL A 201 -3.81 24.44 -1.06
C VAL A 201 -4.16 23.07 -0.48
N TRP A 202 -3.57 22.01 -1.02
CA TRP A 202 -3.76 20.66 -0.55
C TRP A 202 -3.32 20.47 0.91
N LEU A 203 -2.12 20.93 1.25
CA LEU A 203 -1.54 20.84 2.58
C LEU A 203 -2.30 21.73 3.60
N ALA A 204 -2.74 22.91 3.18
CA ALA A 204 -3.55 23.80 4.04
C ALA A 204 -4.97 23.26 4.30
N GLY A 205 -5.45 22.33 3.46
CA GLY A 205 -6.74 21.67 3.68
C GLY A 205 -6.71 20.73 4.89
N GLY A 206 -7.84 20.58 5.58
CA GLY A 206 -7.97 19.65 6.70
C GLY A 206 -7.66 18.19 6.36
N LEU A 207 -7.39 17.38 7.39
CA LEU A 207 -7.23 15.94 7.25
C LEU A 207 -8.58 15.26 6.99
N HIS A 208 -8.57 14.22 6.16
CA HIS A 208 -9.74 13.42 5.87
C HIS A 208 -9.67 12.09 6.61
N LEU A 209 -10.63 11.87 7.51
CA LEU A 209 -10.81 10.65 8.29
C LEU A 209 -12.16 10.03 7.92
N ASP A 210 -12.34 8.74 8.20
CA ASP A 210 -13.65 8.08 8.09
C ASP A 210 -14.56 8.43 9.29
N ASP A 211 -15.76 7.86 9.30
CA ASP A 211 -16.78 8.15 10.32
C ASP A 211 -16.34 7.73 11.73
N GLU A 212 -15.37 6.80 11.82
CA GLU A 212 -14.75 6.34 13.06
C GLU A 212 -13.48 7.15 13.45
N GLY A 213 -13.09 8.15 12.65
CA GLY A 213 -11.90 8.95 12.88
C GLY A 213 -10.59 8.25 12.49
N LEU A 214 -10.64 7.18 11.70
CA LEU A 214 -9.49 6.45 11.20
C LEU A 214 -9.04 6.95 9.82
N PRO A 215 -7.78 6.67 9.42
CA PRO A 215 -7.30 7.04 8.10
C PRO A 215 -8.11 6.40 6.96
N VAL A 216 -8.57 7.23 6.03
CA VAL A 216 -9.33 6.77 4.86
C VAL A 216 -8.45 5.99 3.88
N ASN A 217 -9.07 5.16 3.04
CA ASN A 217 -8.36 4.58 1.90
C ASN A 217 -8.02 5.68 0.88
N PRO A 218 -6.74 5.97 0.63
CA PRO A 218 -6.34 7.16 -0.11
C PRO A 218 -6.70 7.05 -1.60
N LEU A 219 -6.61 5.85 -2.20
CA LEU A 219 -7.01 5.63 -3.60
C LEU A 219 -8.51 5.81 -3.79
N LYS A 220 -9.34 5.25 -2.91
CA LYS A 220 -10.80 5.43 -3.00
C LYS A 220 -11.18 6.90 -2.89
N TRP A 221 -10.53 7.61 -1.97
CA TRP A 221 -10.75 9.05 -1.78
C TRP A 221 -10.37 9.85 -3.03
N TRP A 222 -9.16 9.67 -3.56
CA TRP A 222 -8.71 10.37 -4.77
C TRP A 222 -9.58 10.05 -6.00
N ILE A 223 -9.99 8.79 -6.18
CA ILE A 223 -10.93 8.41 -7.26
C ILE A 223 -12.28 9.12 -7.10
N SER A 224 -12.78 9.26 -5.87
CA SER A 224 -14.02 9.98 -5.59
C SER A 224 -13.91 11.46 -5.96
N GLU A 225 -12.81 12.13 -5.58
CA GLU A 225 -12.55 13.52 -5.95
C GLU A 225 -12.42 13.71 -7.46
N GLY A 226 -11.73 12.79 -8.15
CA GLY A 226 -11.66 12.80 -9.62
C GLY A 226 -13.03 12.67 -10.28
N ARG A 227 -13.92 11.81 -9.75
CA ARG A 227 -15.31 11.69 -10.25
C ARG A 227 -16.14 12.94 -10.01
N ARG A 228 -15.82 13.72 -8.98
CA ARG A 228 -16.44 15.03 -8.68
C ARG A 228 -15.87 16.16 -9.54
N GLY A 229 -14.88 15.88 -10.38
CA GLY A 229 -14.20 16.86 -11.24
C GLY A 229 -13.09 17.62 -10.54
N ASN A 230 -12.69 17.22 -9.33
CA ASN A 230 -11.66 17.88 -8.57
C ASN A 230 -10.28 17.26 -8.88
N THR A 231 -9.53 17.94 -9.74
CA THR A 231 -8.20 17.47 -10.17
C THR A 231 -7.07 17.96 -9.28
N TYR A 232 -7.35 18.89 -8.36
CA TYR A 232 -6.36 19.55 -7.50
C TYR A 232 -5.12 20.02 -8.29
N GLY A 233 -5.32 20.62 -9.47
CA GLY A 233 -4.21 21.12 -10.29
C GLY A 233 -3.23 20.04 -10.78
N GLY A 234 -3.67 18.79 -10.93
CA GLY A 234 -2.84 17.66 -11.34
C GLY A 234 -2.35 16.79 -10.18
N LEU A 235 -2.61 17.18 -8.92
CA LEU A 235 -2.31 16.34 -7.75
C LEU A 235 -3.09 15.02 -7.76
N LEU A 236 -4.28 14.99 -8.36
CA LEU A 236 -5.05 13.76 -8.53
C LEU A 236 -4.23 12.67 -9.26
N GLN A 237 -3.56 13.03 -10.36
CA GLN A 237 -2.87 12.05 -11.20
C GLN A 237 -1.64 11.47 -10.50
N ILE A 238 -0.76 12.34 -9.96
CA ILE A 238 0.40 11.91 -9.18
C ILE A 238 -0.02 11.08 -7.96
N SER A 239 -1.13 11.42 -7.30
CA SER A 239 -1.63 10.67 -6.16
C SER A 239 -2.04 9.26 -6.55
N LEU A 240 -2.77 9.08 -7.65
CA LEU A 240 -3.15 7.76 -8.13
C LEU A 240 -1.93 6.91 -8.52
N ASP A 241 -0.95 7.51 -9.21
CA ASP A 241 0.24 6.80 -9.68
C ASP A 241 1.17 6.41 -8.50
N VAL A 242 1.41 7.33 -7.56
CA VAL A 242 2.26 7.08 -6.40
C VAL A 242 1.59 6.15 -5.41
N LEU A 243 0.34 6.40 -5.01
CA LEU A 243 -0.34 5.62 -3.97
C LEU A 243 -0.71 4.20 -4.43
N SER A 244 -0.82 3.96 -5.74
CA SER A 244 -1.06 2.62 -6.28
C SER A 244 0.18 1.73 -6.31
N CYS A 245 1.37 2.29 -6.03
CA CYS A 245 2.58 1.51 -5.95
C CYS A 245 2.50 0.48 -4.81
N PRO A 246 2.81 -0.80 -5.08
CA PRO A 246 2.77 -1.83 -4.04
C PRO A 246 3.92 -1.60 -3.05
N ALA A 247 3.62 -1.64 -1.76
CA ALA A 247 4.63 -1.58 -0.71
C ALA A 247 5.46 -2.88 -0.60
N THR A 248 4.92 -4.00 -1.08
CA THR A 248 5.56 -5.32 -0.99
C THR A 248 5.28 -6.17 -2.21
N THR A 249 6.08 -7.22 -2.37
CA THR A 249 5.91 -8.25 -3.40
C THR A 249 4.80 -9.25 -3.08
N VAL A 250 4.08 -9.13 -1.97
CA VAL A 250 3.10 -10.13 -1.51
C VAL A 250 2.00 -10.39 -2.54
N ASP A 251 1.51 -9.35 -3.22
CA ASP A 251 0.49 -9.51 -4.28
C ASP A 251 1.03 -10.32 -5.48
N VAL A 252 2.32 -10.14 -5.81
CA VAL A 252 3.02 -10.88 -6.84
C VAL A 252 3.28 -12.33 -6.40
N GLU A 253 3.77 -12.54 -5.19
CA GLU A 253 4.02 -13.87 -4.60
C GLU A 253 2.74 -14.69 -4.48
N ARG A 254 1.62 -14.06 -4.12
CA ARG A 254 0.31 -14.73 -4.10
C ARG A 254 -0.16 -15.11 -5.49
N SER A 255 0.08 -14.25 -6.47
CA SER A 255 -0.22 -14.55 -7.88
C SER A 255 0.61 -15.75 -8.36
N PHE A 256 1.90 -15.81 -8.04
CA PHE A 256 2.75 -16.97 -8.34
C PHE A 256 2.38 -18.22 -7.54
N SER A 257 2.03 -18.09 -6.27
CA SER A 257 1.59 -19.21 -5.43
C SER A 257 0.31 -19.85 -5.96
N PHE A 258 -0.64 -19.03 -6.41
CA PHE A 258 -1.81 -19.50 -7.15
C PHE A 258 -1.39 -20.19 -8.46
N GLY A 259 -0.48 -19.55 -9.19
CA GLY A 259 0.10 -20.04 -10.43
C GLY A 259 0.94 -21.29 -10.32
N ARG A 260 1.27 -21.74 -9.11
CA ARG A 260 2.15 -22.87 -8.88
C ARG A 260 1.66 -24.12 -9.58
N VAL A 261 0.34 -24.31 -9.76
CA VAL A 261 -0.22 -25.45 -10.50
C VAL A 261 0.12 -25.42 -12.00
N TYR A 262 0.35 -24.24 -12.59
CA TYR A 262 0.84 -24.09 -13.97
C TYR A 262 2.34 -24.34 -14.10
N LEU A 263 3.10 -24.13 -13.02
CA LEU A 263 4.56 -24.24 -12.97
C LEU A 263 5.05 -25.58 -12.35
N SER A 264 4.18 -26.32 -11.65
CA SER A 264 4.51 -27.50 -10.84
C SER A 264 4.59 -28.81 -11.65
N ASN A 265 5.19 -29.82 -11.01
CA ASN A 265 5.57 -31.19 -11.42
C ASN A 265 4.53 -32.05 -12.16
N ARG A 266 3.34 -31.54 -12.49
CA ARG A 266 2.32 -32.28 -13.24
C ARG A 266 2.13 -31.80 -14.68
N ARG A 267 2.73 -30.66 -15.09
CA ARG A 267 2.54 -30.06 -16.43
C ARG A 267 3.85 -29.55 -17.05
N HIS A 268 4.81 -30.46 -17.25
CA HIS A 268 6.16 -30.16 -17.77
C HIS A 268 6.25 -29.68 -19.24
N ARG A 269 5.13 -29.55 -19.96
CA ARG A 269 5.13 -29.23 -21.41
C ARG A 269 4.46 -27.91 -21.77
N LEU A 270 4.17 -27.04 -20.79
CA LEU A 270 3.68 -25.69 -21.10
C LEU A 270 4.86 -24.77 -21.43
N ASN A 271 4.83 -24.15 -22.59
CA ASN A 271 5.76 -23.09 -22.92
C ASN A 271 5.43 -21.80 -22.14
N ALA A 272 6.37 -20.87 -22.07
CA ALA A 272 6.22 -19.61 -21.34
C ALA A 272 4.94 -18.85 -21.75
N SER A 273 4.61 -18.79 -23.04
CA SER A 273 3.39 -18.13 -23.53
C SER A 273 2.12 -18.75 -22.97
N SER A 274 2.05 -20.08 -22.89
CA SER A 274 0.89 -20.81 -22.36
C SER A 274 0.75 -20.61 -20.86
N VAL A 275 1.86 -20.58 -20.13
CA VAL A 275 1.88 -20.25 -18.71
C VAL A 275 1.37 -18.83 -18.49
N THR A 276 1.89 -17.83 -19.20
CA THR A 276 1.45 -16.43 -19.09
C THR A 276 -0.04 -16.28 -19.36
N LYS A 277 -0.55 -16.83 -20.48
CA LYS A 277 -1.99 -16.77 -20.80
C LYS A 277 -2.85 -17.45 -19.73
N GLY A 278 -2.42 -18.61 -19.24
CA GLY A 278 -3.10 -19.33 -18.17
C GLY A 278 -3.15 -18.52 -16.87
N MET A 279 -2.03 -17.91 -16.49
CA MET A 279 -1.91 -17.03 -15.33
C MET A 279 -2.81 -15.79 -15.44
N THR A 280 -2.88 -15.17 -16.62
CA THR A 280 -3.77 -14.04 -16.87
C THR A 280 -5.24 -14.41 -16.67
N VAL A 281 -5.70 -15.51 -17.28
CA VAL A 281 -7.09 -15.98 -17.13
C VAL A 281 -7.40 -16.31 -15.67
N ALA A 282 -6.48 -16.98 -14.99
CA ALA A 282 -6.55 -17.27 -13.57
C ALA A 282 -6.71 -16.01 -12.70
N PHE A 283 -5.89 -15.00 -12.95
CA PHE A 283 -5.94 -13.73 -12.26
C PHE A 283 -7.31 -13.07 -12.42
N TYR A 284 -7.80 -12.91 -13.66
CA TYR A 284 -9.11 -12.30 -13.91
C TYR A 284 -10.26 -13.12 -13.28
N SER A 285 -10.18 -14.45 -13.34
CA SER A 285 -11.17 -15.32 -12.70
C SER A 285 -11.21 -15.15 -11.18
N LYS A 286 -10.07 -14.96 -10.51
CA LYS A 286 -9.98 -14.78 -9.04
C LYS A 286 -10.33 -13.35 -8.58
N ASN A 287 -10.52 -12.42 -9.50
CA ASN A 287 -10.99 -11.06 -9.22
C ASN A 287 -12.45 -10.90 -9.64
N ASP A 288 -13.17 -11.99 -9.89
CA ASP A 288 -14.58 -11.98 -10.33
C ASP A 288 -14.80 -11.19 -11.64
N MET A 289 -13.74 -11.00 -12.43
CA MET A 289 -13.79 -10.30 -13.72
C MET A 289 -14.22 -11.25 -14.86
N ILE A 290 -14.27 -12.56 -14.62
CA ILE A 290 -14.79 -13.56 -15.54
C ILE A 290 -16.06 -14.15 -14.95
N LYS A 291 -17.21 -13.96 -15.63
CA LYS A 291 -18.48 -14.53 -15.19
C LYS A 291 -18.40 -16.06 -15.13
N PRO A 292 -18.94 -16.71 -14.08
CA PRO A 292 -19.00 -18.17 -13.98
C PRO A 292 -19.59 -18.81 -15.24
N GLY A 293 -18.96 -19.89 -15.70
CA GLY A 293 -19.41 -20.63 -16.89
C GLY A 293 -19.09 -19.97 -18.24
N MET A 294 -18.52 -18.76 -18.29
CA MET A 294 -18.11 -18.10 -19.55
C MET A 294 -17.16 -18.97 -20.38
N LEU A 295 -16.11 -19.52 -19.75
CA LEU A 295 -15.15 -20.40 -20.42
C LEU A 295 -15.79 -21.72 -20.90
N ARG A 296 -16.79 -22.24 -20.16
CA ARG A 296 -17.54 -23.44 -20.54
C ARG A 296 -18.40 -23.19 -21.77
N LYS A 297 -19.12 -22.06 -21.81
CA LYS A 297 -19.92 -21.61 -22.97
C LYS A 297 -19.02 -21.44 -24.19
N TRP A 298 -17.92 -20.70 -24.05
CA TRP A 298 -16.95 -20.51 -25.13
C TRP A 298 -16.44 -21.86 -25.70
N LYS A 299 -16.08 -22.82 -24.84
CA LYS A 299 -15.63 -24.16 -25.28
C LYS A 299 -16.72 -24.95 -25.99
N GLN A 300 -17.98 -24.81 -25.59
CA GLN A 300 -19.12 -25.44 -26.26
C GLN A 300 -19.35 -24.83 -27.64
N ASP A 301 -19.26 -23.50 -27.77
CA ASP A 301 -19.43 -22.78 -29.04
C ASP A 301 -18.33 -23.14 -30.04
N GLN A 302 -17.07 -23.27 -29.59
CA GLN A 302 -15.97 -23.73 -30.44
C GLN A 302 -16.19 -25.17 -30.95
N ARG A 303 -16.73 -26.06 -30.10
CA ARG A 303 -17.06 -27.44 -30.51
C ARG A 303 -18.19 -27.47 -31.53
N LYS A 304 -19.20 -26.61 -31.40
CA LYS A 304 -20.30 -26.48 -32.39
C LYS A 304 -19.76 -25.98 -33.73
N LYS A 305 -18.96 -24.91 -33.74
CA LYS A 305 -18.31 -24.38 -34.95
C LYS A 305 -17.42 -25.40 -35.66
N GLY A 306 -16.64 -26.18 -34.90
CA GLY A 306 -15.82 -27.26 -35.47
C GLY A 306 -16.65 -28.35 -36.13
N LYS A 307 -17.79 -28.74 -35.53
CA LYS A 307 -18.73 -29.71 -36.12
C LYS A 307 -19.42 -29.16 -37.37
N GLU A 308 -19.82 -27.89 -37.36
CA GLU A 308 -20.42 -27.24 -38.54
C GLU A 308 -19.44 -27.09 -39.70
N LYS A 309 -18.14 -26.93 -39.42
CA LYS A 309 -17.10 -26.86 -40.44
C LYS A 309 -16.81 -28.25 -41.03
N ALA A 310 -16.75 -29.29 -40.19
CA ALA A 310 -16.59 -30.67 -40.63
C ALA A 310 -17.82 -31.26 -41.36
N LEU A 311 -19.00 -30.63 -41.24
CA LEU A 311 -20.20 -31.01 -42.00
C LEU A 311 -20.27 -30.32 -43.38
N LYS A 312 -19.39 -29.34 -43.64
CA LYS A 312 -19.34 -28.54 -44.87
C LYS A 312 -18.15 -28.89 -45.78
N GLU A 313 -17.26 -29.77 -45.32
CA GLU A 313 -16.16 -30.39 -46.07
C GLU A 313 -16.56 -31.83 -46.41
#